data_AF-A0A3N5F0Q2-F1
#
_entry.id   AF-A0A3N5F0Q2-F1
#
_cell.length_a   1.000
_cell.length_b   1.000
_cell.length_c   1.000
_cell.angle_alpha   90.00
_cell.angle_beta   90.00
_cell.angle_gamma   90.00
#
_symmetry.space_group_name_H-M   'P 1'
#
loop_
_entity.id
_entity.type
_entity.pdbx_description
1 polymer ?
#
loop_
_entity_poly.entity_id
_entity_poly.type
_entity_poly.pdbx_seq_one_letter_code
_entity_poly.pdbx_strand_id
1 'polypeptide(L)'
;MRSRISPAIESDIYGRGGSVALRIAADRKMGWPARGLAEDARKGRPVTLEDVSDKLSFIVLWYYAPEDRACIFLRHGMDFHGVRVNPPGYRGAFRRLPGGDGYTMEYAIPWSLLHADDDPPRAGDVLGATWLVHWSDPAGKTWKGQLIDVVNPAEKGWNFHNAATWGRAIYHAGGRLAPGTVRPR
;
A
#
# COMPACT_ATOMS: atom_id res chain seq x y z
N MET A 1 -11.08 3.10 -17.73
CA MET A 1 -11.44 2.37 -16.48
C MET A 1 -11.94 0.97 -16.82
N ARG A 2 -11.16 -0.07 -16.53
CA ARG A 2 -11.47 -1.43 -17.00
C ARG A 2 -11.20 -2.54 -15.98
N SER A 3 -10.70 -2.24 -14.78
CA SER A 3 -10.40 -3.30 -13.82
C SER A 3 -11.65 -4.13 -13.54
N ARG A 4 -11.53 -5.43 -13.83
CA ARG A 4 -12.61 -6.43 -13.77
C ARG A 4 -12.29 -7.51 -12.75
N ILE A 5 -11.34 -7.24 -11.86
CA ILE A 5 -10.98 -8.15 -10.78
C ILE A 5 -12.06 -8.10 -9.72
N SER A 6 -12.83 -9.19 -9.66
CA SER A 6 -13.90 -9.33 -8.67
C SER A 6 -13.31 -9.42 -7.26
N PRO A 7 -13.89 -8.69 -6.29
CA PRO A 7 -13.52 -8.85 -4.88
C PRO A 7 -13.96 -10.19 -4.28
N ALA A 8 -14.80 -10.97 -4.97
CA ALA A 8 -15.20 -12.30 -4.53
C ALA A 8 -14.11 -13.37 -4.75
N ILE A 9 -13.01 -13.01 -5.42
CA ILE A 9 -11.88 -13.92 -5.57
C ILE A 9 -11.09 -13.90 -4.26
N GLU A 10 -11.21 -14.96 -3.47
CA GLU A 10 -10.43 -15.19 -2.25
C GLU A 10 -8.99 -15.63 -2.55
N SER A 11 -8.27 -14.86 -3.36
CA SER A 11 -6.87 -15.11 -3.70
C SER A 11 -6.07 -13.80 -3.70
N ASP A 12 -4.76 -13.90 -3.84
CA ASP A 12 -3.91 -12.71 -3.94
C ASP A 12 -4.38 -11.79 -5.10
N ILE A 13 -4.71 -10.55 -4.75
CA ILE A 13 -5.14 -9.50 -5.67
C ILE A 13 -3.92 -8.75 -6.22
N TYR A 14 -2.77 -8.85 -5.54
CA TYR A 14 -1.52 -8.30 -6.03
C TYR A 14 -1.15 -8.92 -7.40
N GLY A 15 -0.70 -8.07 -8.34
CA GLY A 15 -0.38 -8.50 -9.70
C GLY A 15 -1.59 -8.79 -10.60
N ARG A 16 -2.81 -8.40 -10.19
CA ARG A 16 -4.01 -8.52 -11.02
C ARG A 16 -4.61 -7.15 -11.34
N GLY A 17 -5.09 -7.01 -12.58
CA GLY A 17 -5.76 -5.79 -13.03
C GLY A 17 -4.91 -4.53 -12.82
N GLY A 18 -5.60 -3.39 -12.76
CA GLY A 18 -5.00 -2.10 -12.44
C GLY A 18 -5.37 -1.72 -11.01
N SER A 19 -4.38 -1.34 -10.22
CA SER A 19 -4.52 -1.09 -8.79
C SER A 19 -3.45 -0.11 -8.30
N VAL A 20 -3.65 0.45 -7.12
CA VAL A 20 -2.59 1.09 -6.33
C VAL A 20 -2.29 0.19 -5.15
N ALA A 21 -1.03 -0.16 -4.94
CA ALA A 21 -0.60 -0.93 -3.79
C ALA A 21 0.27 -0.07 -2.87
N LEU A 22 0.13 -0.22 -1.56
CA LEU A 22 0.90 0.50 -0.56
C LEU A 22 1.49 -0.49 0.43
N ARG A 23 2.72 -0.22 0.86
CA ARG A 23 3.30 -0.78 2.08
C ARG A 23 3.54 0.39 3.03
N ILE A 24 2.98 0.32 4.23
CA ILE A 24 3.08 1.39 5.22
C ILE A 24 3.39 0.84 6.60
N ALA A 25 4.26 1.53 7.33
CA ALA A 25 4.43 1.35 8.76
C ALA A 25 3.52 2.33 9.51
N ALA A 26 2.77 1.81 10.48
CA ALA A 26 1.91 2.58 11.38
C ALA A 26 2.41 2.57 12.83
N ASP A 27 3.45 1.79 13.15
CA ASP A 27 4.07 1.78 14.48
C ASP A 27 5.04 2.95 14.64
N ARG A 28 4.69 3.87 15.54
CA ARG A 28 5.49 5.05 15.85
C ARG A 28 6.86 4.72 16.44
N LYS A 29 6.99 3.58 17.12
CA LYS A 29 8.27 3.13 17.70
C LYS A 29 9.23 2.57 16.65
N MET A 30 8.71 2.10 15.52
CA MET A 30 9.52 1.58 14.41
C MET A 30 10.25 2.71 13.68
N GLY A 31 9.60 3.85 13.50
CA GLY A 31 10.20 5.01 12.83
C GLY A 31 10.55 4.74 11.36
N TRP A 32 11.59 5.43 10.90
CA TRP A 32 12.20 5.20 9.58
C TRP A 32 13.74 5.20 9.71
N PRO A 33 14.45 4.25 9.09
CA PRO A 33 13.94 3.19 8.21
C PRO A 33 13.27 2.04 8.99
N ALA A 34 12.20 1.47 8.40
CA ALA A 34 11.65 0.19 8.85
C ALA A 34 12.60 -0.95 8.49
N ARG A 35 12.66 -2.03 9.29
CA ARG A 35 13.69 -3.08 9.14
C ARG A 35 13.14 -4.49 8.96
N GLY A 36 11.81 -4.65 8.90
CA GLY A 36 11.19 -5.94 8.62
C GLY A 36 11.67 -6.57 7.30
N LEU A 37 11.75 -7.90 7.30
CA LEU A 37 12.19 -8.74 6.20
C LEU A 37 11.20 -9.87 5.92
N ALA A 38 10.96 -10.14 4.64
CA ALA A 38 10.28 -11.36 4.21
C ALA A 38 11.18 -12.58 4.41
N GLU A 39 10.57 -13.77 4.38
CA GLU A 39 11.24 -15.04 4.67
C GLU A 39 12.49 -15.28 3.82
N ASP A 40 12.38 -15.06 2.53
CA ASP A 40 13.46 -15.29 1.58
C ASP A 40 14.61 -14.29 1.76
N ALA A 41 14.33 -13.05 2.18
CA ALA A 41 15.33 -12.04 2.51
C ALA A 41 16.01 -12.26 3.89
N ARG A 42 15.41 -13.04 4.79
CA ARG A 42 16.04 -13.38 6.07
C ARG A 42 17.27 -14.26 5.90
N LYS A 43 17.36 -15.08 4.84
CA LYS A 43 18.50 -15.99 4.56
C LYS A 43 18.84 -16.87 5.77
N GLY A 44 17.81 -17.43 6.41
CA GLY A 44 17.96 -18.31 7.60
C GLY A 44 18.13 -17.59 8.94
N ARG A 45 18.15 -16.24 8.98
CA ARG A 45 18.11 -15.50 10.24
C ARG A 45 16.77 -15.72 10.97
N PRO A 46 16.74 -15.69 12.32
CA PRO A 46 15.52 -15.78 13.09
C PRO A 46 14.51 -14.68 12.73
N VAL A 47 13.23 -15.00 12.88
CA VAL A 47 12.13 -14.03 12.73
C VAL A 47 12.22 -12.99 13.85
N THR A 48 12.05 -11.72 13.50
CA THR A 48 11.97 -10.60 14.43
C THR A 48 10.55 -10.10 14.59
N LEU A 49 10.28 -9.31 15.64
CA LEU A 49 8.97 -8.71 15.85
C LEU A 49 8.56 -7.75 14.71
N GLU A 50 9.51 -7.07 14.06
CA GLU A 50 9.20 -6.22 12.90
C GLU A 50 8.77 -7.04 11.67
N ASP A 51 9.34 -8.23 11.48
CA ASP A 51 9.02 -9.09 10.33
C ASP A 51 7.55 -9.50 10.31
N VAL A 52 6.95 -9.66 11.49
CA VAL A 52 5.57 -10.14 11.70
C VAL A 52 4.67 -9.07 12.33
N SER A 53 5.05 -7.80 12.25
CA SER A 53 4.28 -6.72 12.88
C SER A 53 2.94 -6.49 12.17
N ASP A 54 1.85 -6.54 12.93
CA ASP A 54 0.50 -6.17 12.46
C ASP A 54 0.44 -4.71 11.96
N LYS A 55 1.33 -3.85 12.48
CA LYS A 55 1.43 -2.42 12.14
C LYS A 55 2.27 -2.16 10.88
N LEU A 56 2.77 -3.20 10.21
CA LEU A 56 3.27 -3.14 8.83
C LEU A 56 2.18 -3.61 7.88
N SER A 57 1.51 -2.69 7.19
CA SER A 57 0.36 -3.03 6.35
C SER A 57 0.73 -3.07 4.87
N PHE A 58 0.24 -4.10 4.18
CA PHE A 58 0.11 -4.17 2.74
C PHE A 58 -1.32 -3.91 2.32
N ILE A 59 -1.51 -2.87 1.51
CA ILE A 59 -2.83 -2.39 1.09
C ILE A 59 -2.88 -2.44 -0.43
N VAL A 60 -3.91 -3.03 -1.00
CA VAL A 60 -4.20 -2.92 -2.44
C VAL A 60 -5.56 -2.27 -2.62
N LEU A 61 -5.58 -1.19 -3.39
CA LEU A 61 -6.75 -0.38 -3.71
C LEU A 61 -7.08 -0.55 -5.19
N TRP A 62 -8.32 -0.92 -5.51
CA TRP A 62 -8.77 -1.01 -6.90
C TRP A 62 -10.25 -0.68 -7.03
N TYR A 63 -10.68 -0.51 -8.27
CA TYR A 63 -12.08 -0.29 -8.59
C TYR A 63 -12.62 -1.48 -9.37
N TYR A 64 -13.69 -2.09 -8.87
CA TYR A 64 -14.40 -3.16 -9.55
C TYR A 64 -15.51 -2.57 -10.42
N ALA A 65 -15.20 -2.40 -11.71
CA ALA A 65 -16.08 -1.70 -12.64
C ALA A 65 -17.47 -2.34 -12.87
N PRO A 66 -17.64 -3.68 -12.86
CA PRO A 66 -18.95 -4.29 -13.01
C PRO A 66 -19.99 -3.91 -11.93
N GLU A 67 -19.55 -3.56 -10.72
CA GLU A 67 -20.44 -3.19 -9.60
C GLU A 67 -20.26 -1.74 -9.15
N ASP A 68 -19.54 -0.92 -9.92
CA ASP A 68 -19.22 0.47 -9.54
C ASP A 68 -18.65 0.59 -8.11
N ARG A 69 -17.74 -0.33 -7.73
CA ARG A 69 -17.33 -0.52 -6.34
C ARG A 69 -15.86 -0.20 -6.10
N ALA A 70 -15.59 0.62 -5.09
CA ALA A 70 -14.26 0.80 -4.52
C ALA A 70 -13.89 -0.38 -3.62
N CYS A 71 -12.72 -0.97 -3.85
CA CYS A 71 -12.28 -2.18 -3.18
C CYS A 71 -10.91 -2.01 -2.52
N ILE A 72 -10.74 -2.67 -1.38
CA ILE A 72 -9.50 -2.72 -0.61
C ILE A 72 -9.18 -4.16 -0.23
N PHE A 73 -7.90 -4.50 -0.26
CA PHE A 73 -7.33 -5.76 0.18
C PHE A 73 -6.20 -5.44 1.17
N LEU A 74 -6.19 -6.12 2.31
CA LEU A 74 -5.23 -5.91 3.39
C LEU A 74 -4.50 -7.21 3.73
N ARG A 75 -3.20 -7.09 4.00
CA ARG A 75 -2.36 -8.08 4.69
C ARG A 75 -1.41 -7.31 5.62
N HIS A 76 -0.81 -8.01 6.58
CA HIS A 76 0.05 -7.41 7.60
C HIS A 76 1.40 -8.14 7.69
N GLY A 77 2.39 -7.51 8.30
CA GLY A 77 3.76 -8.02 8.37
C GLY A 77 4.48 -8.09 7.01
N MET A 78 5.75 -8.48 7.04
CA MET A 78 6.55 -8.82 5.86
C MET A 78 6.38 -10.29 5.44
N ASP A 79 5.76 -11.09 6.29
CA ASP A 79 5.21 -12.43 6.02
C ASP A 79 3.80 -12.39 5.40
N PHE A 80 3.19 -11.21 5.33
CA PHE A 80 1.90 -10.95 4.70
C PHE A 80 0.76 -11.80 5.32
N HIS A 81 0.67 -11.91 6.64
CA HIS A 81 -0.45 -12.61 7.29
C HIS A 81 -1.76 -11.78 7.26
N GLY A 82 -2.85 -12.36 7.75
CA GLY A 82 -4.10 -11.61 8.02
C GLY A 82 -4.83 -11.07 6.79
N VAL A 83 -5.03 -11.90 5.76
CA VAL A 83 -5.76 -11.50 4.53
C VAL A 83 -7.18 -11.00 4.85
N ARG A 84 -7.52 -9.80 4.37
CA ARG A 84 -8.89 -9.25 4.45
C ARG A 84 -9.27 -8.56 3.14
N VAL A 85 -10.45 -8.87 2.63
CA VAL A 85 -11.03 -8.21 1.44
C VAL A 85 -12.25 -7.41 1.84
N ASN A 86 -12.25 -6.12 1.49
CA ASN A 86 -13.33 -5.17 1.79
C ASN A 86 -13.87 -5.26 3.25
N PRO A 87 -13.00 -5.26 4.29
CA PRO A 87 -13.48 -5.21 5.66
C PRO A 87 -14.32 -3.95 5.89
N PRO A 88 -15.26 -3.94 6.86
CA PRO A 88 -16.05 -2.75 7.14
C PRO A 88 -15.19 -1.59 7.64
N GLY A 89 -15.64 -0.34 7.38
CA GLY A 89 -15.09 0.88 7.98
C GLY A 89 -14.27 1.79 7.06
N TYR A 90 -13.75 1.28 5.92
CA TYR A 90 -13.14 2.15 4.91
C TYR A 90 -14.21 2.84 4.07
N ARG A 91 -13.85 3.98 3.47
CA ARG A 91 -14.61 4.62 2.38
C ARG A 91 -13.71 4.78 1.18
N GLY A 92 -14.23 4.51 -0.01
CA GLY A 92 -13.50 4.69 -1.26
C GLY A 92 -14.40 5.31 -2.31
N ALA A 93 -13.84 6.21 -3.11
CA ALA A 93 -14.51 6.84 -4.23
C ALA A 93 -13.63 6.80 -5.48
N PHE A 94 -14.27 6.73 -6.64
CA PHE A 94 -13.60 6.72 -7.93
C PHE A 94 -14.25 7.70 -8.89
N ARG A 95 -13.42 8.39 -9.67
CA ARG A 95 -13.88 9.31 -10.70
C ARG A 95 -13.03 9.16 -11.94
N ARG A 96 -13.68 8.95 -13.09
CA ARG A 96 -12.99 8.95 -14.39
C ARG A 96 -12.50 10.37 -14.70
N LEU A 97 -11.30 10.47 -15.28
CA LEU A 97 -10.83 11.73 -15.84
C LEU A 97 -11.59 12.05 -17.14
N PRO A 98 -11.75 13.34 -17.48
CA PRO A 98 -12.16 13.74 -18.83
C PRO A 98 -11.26 13.07 -19.88
N GLY A 99 -11.83 12.52 -20.95
CA GLY A 99 -11.11 11.76 -21.98
C GLY A 99 -11.06 10.24 -21.76
N GLY A 100 -11.34 9.73 -20.55
CA GLY A 100 -11.51 8.29 -20.30
C GLY A 100 -10.22 7.47 -20.11
N ASP A 101 -9.06 8.10 -20.31
CA ASP A 101 -7.73 7.46 -20.25
C ASP A 101 -7.16 7.34 -18.83
N GLY A 102 -7.84 7.89 -17.82
CA GLY A 102 -7.41 7.80 -16.44
C GLY A 102 -8.55 7.92 -15.45
N TYR A 103 -8.20 7.88 -14.18
CA TYR A 103 -9.15 8.04 -13.08
C TYR A 103 -8.43 8.55 -11.83
N THR A 104 -9.20 9.20 -10.95
CA THR A 104 -8.82 9.51 -9.58
C THR A 104 -9.44 8.46 -8.67
N MET A 105 -8.67 8.04 -7.67
CA MET A 105 -9.14 7.23 -6.55
C MET A 105 -8.91 8.00 -5.26
N GLU A 106 -9.89 7.96 -4.34
CA GLU A 106 -9.78 8.58 -3.03
C GLU A 106 -10.27 7.60 -1.98
N TYR A 107 -9.51 7.46 -0.88
CA TYR A 107 -9.78 6.51 0.17
C TYR A 107 -9.62 7.15 1.55
N ALA A 108 -10.53 6.82 2.45
CA ALA A 108 -10.40 7.01 3.89
C ALA A 108 -10.30 5.64 4.55
N ILE A 109 -9.11 5.32 5.09
CA ILE A 109 -8.81 4.05 5.76
C ILE A 109 -8.63 4.35 7.25
N PRO A 110 -9.49 3.84 8.15
CA PRO A 110 -9.33 4.06 9.58
C PRO A 110 -8.11 3.33 10.14
N TRP A 111 -7.46 3.91 11.15
CA TRP A 111 -6.28 3.34 11.81
C TRP A 111 -6.50 1.95 12.41
N SER A 112 -7.73 1.61 12.78
CA SER A 112 -8.09 0.27 13.26
C SER A 112 -7.93 -0.82 12.20
N LEU A 113 -8.06 -0.49 10.91
CA LEU A 113 -7.75 -1.43 9.82
C LEU A 113 -6.24 -1.62 9.64
N LEU A 114 -5.42 -0.76 10.24
CA LEU A 114 -3.96 -0.78 10.22
C LEU A 114 -3.37 -1.15 11.60
N HIS A 115 -4.23 -1.64 12.51
CA HIS A 115 -3.87 -2.05 13.87
C HIS A 115 -3.17 -0.96 14.68
N ALA A 116 -3.53 0.31 14.44
CA ALA A 116 -2.88 1.47 15.04
C ALA A 116 -3.88 2.46 15.66
N ASP A 117 -5.09 2.02 16.02
CA ASP A 117 -6.08 2.86 16.69
C ASP A 117 -5.71 3.20 18.14
N ASP A 118 -4.90 2.35 18.78
CA ASP A 118 -4.34 2.55 20.12
C ASP A 118 -3.31 3.68 20.18
N ASP A 119 -2.44 3.76 19.16
CA ASP A 119 -1.39 4.76 19.03
C ASP A 119 -1.18 5.13 17.55
N PRO A 120 -2.12 5.88 16.94
CA PRO A 120 -2.04 6.23 15.53
C PRO A 120 -0.90 7.21 15.28
N PRO A 121 -0.30 7.20 14.07
CA PRO A 121 0.68 8.19 13.67
C PRO A 121 0.21 9.63 13.93
N ARG A 122 1.13 10.47 14.41
CA ARG A 122 0.91 11.83 14.87
C ARG A 122 1.86 12.80 14.18
N ALA A 123 1.56 14.09 14.33
CA ALA A 123 2.43 15.15 13.88
C ALA A 123 3.88 14.97 14.37
N GLY A 124 4.84 15.05 13.45
CA GLY A 124 6.26 14.89 13.71
C GLY A 124 6.79 13.47 13.50
N ASP A 125 5.92 12.46 13.40
CA ASP A 125 6.37 11.10 13.11
C ASP A 125 6.90 10.98 11.67
N VAL A 126 7.96 10.19 11.53
CA VAL A 126 8.53 9.80 10.24
C VAL A 126 8.58 8.27 10.17
N LEU A 127 7.77 7.68 9.31
CA LEU A 127 7.57 6.23 9.20
C LEU A 127 7.93 5.70 7.81
N GLY A 128 8.14 4.39 7.71
CA GLY A 128 8.35 3.72 6.42
C GLY A 128 7.08 3.69 5.56
N ALA A 129 7.22 4.07 4.28
CA ALA A 129 6.16 3.86 3.29
C ALA A 129 6.75 3.67 1.89
N THR A 130 6.08 2.87 1.07
CA THR A 130 6.27 2.82 -0.38
C THR A 130 4.94 2.57 -1.06
N TRP A 131 4.78 3.06 -2.28
CA TRP A 131 3.58 2.80 -3.06
C TRP A 131 3.91 2.39 -4.49
N LEU A 132 2.98 1.65 -5.07
CA LEU A 132 3.06 1.10 -6.40
C LEU A 132 1.80 1.43 -7.18
N VAL A 133 1.96 1.79 -8.44
CA VAL A 133 0.85 1.90 -9.39
C VAL A 133 0.98 0.76 -10.38
N HIS A 134 -0.05 -0.08 -10.50
CA HIS A 134 -0.11 -1.18 -11.45
C HIS A 134 -1.00 -0.81 -12.63
N TRP A 135 -0.48 -1.02 -13.83
CA TRP A 135 -1.26 -0.95 -15.06
C TRP A 135 -1.65 -2.33 -15.53
N SER A 136 -2.89 -2.44 -16.00
CA SER A 136 -3.42 -3.65 -16.59
C SER A 136 -3.30 -3.67 -18.10
N ASP A 137 -3.54 -4.85 -18.67
CA ASP A 137 -3.93 -5.01 -20.06
C ASP A 137 -5.22 -4.26 -20.42
N PRO A 138 -5.55 -4.14 -21.72
CA PRO A 138 -6.80 -3.53 -22.17
C PRO A 138 -8.07 -4.24 -21.67
N ALA A 139 -7.98 -5.49 -21.20
CA ALA A 139 -9.10 -6.23 -20.63
C ALA A 139 -9.34 -5.92 -19.14
N GLY A 140 -8.38 -5.26 -18.48
CA GLY A 140 -8.44 -4.94 -17.06
C GLY A 140 -8.24 -6.14 -16.14
N LYS A 141 -7.55 -7.18 -16.62
CA LYS A 141 -7.40 -8.46 -15.91
C LYS A 141 -5.95 -8.76 -15.54
N THR A 142 -5.03 -8.54 -16.47
CA THR A 142 -3.63 -8.94 -16.28
C THR A 142 -2.77 -7.72 -16.01
N TRP A 143 -1.89 -7.78 -15.02
CA TRP A 143 -0.86 -6.78 -14.81
C TRP A 143 0.12 -6.74 -15.99
N LYS A 144 0.54 -5.54 -16.40
CA LYS A 144 1.43 -5.29 -17.54
C LYS A 144 2.62 -4.39 -17.23
N GLY A 145 2.58 -3.64 -16.13
CA GLY A 145 3.66 -2.75 -15.75
C GLY A 145 3.39 -2.09 -14.41
N GLN A 146 4.45 -1.58 -13.79
CA GLN A 146 4.34 -0.89 -12.52
C GLN A 146 5.29 0.30 -12.41
N LEU A 147 4.89 1.27 -11.59
CA LEU A 147 5.76 2.29 -11.01
C LEU A 147 5.91 1.95 -9.54
N ILE A 148 7.12 2.05 -9.01
CA ILE A 148 7.41 2.00 -7.58
C ILE A 148 7.96 3.37 -7.20
N ASP A 149 7.40 3.95 -6.16
CA ASP A 149 7.80 5.28 -5.70
C ASP A 149 7.78 5.33 -4.16
N VAL A 150 8.32 6.43 -3.60
CA VAL A 150 8.66 6.58 -2.18
C VAL A 150 9.62 5.46 -1.77
N VAL A 151 10.86 5.57 -2.24
CA VAL A 151 11.93 4.59 -1.99
C VAL A 151 13.07 5.23 -1.21
N ASN A 152 13.80 4.41 -0.45
CA ASN A 152 15.04 4.80 0.19
C ASN A 152 16.22 4.53 -0.77
N PRO A 153 16.86 5.56 -1.35
CA PRO A 153 17.92 5.36 -2.33
C PRO A 153 19.22 4.81 -1.73
N ALA A 154 19.37 4.82 -0.40
CA ALA A 154 20.53 4.27 0.29
C ALA A 154 20.47 2.74 0.43
N GLU A 155 19.29 2.14 0.22
CA GLU A 155 19.04 0.72 0.44
C GLU A 155 18.78 0.00 -0.88
N LYS A 156 19.17 -1.28 -0.96
CA LYS A 156 19.03 -2.11 -2.15
C LYS A 156 18.12 -3.32 -1.89
N GLY A 157 17.57 -3.87 -2.95
CA GLY A 157 16.74 -5.07 -2.93
C GLY A 157 15.31 -4.79 -3.36
N TRP A 158 14.46 -5.82 -3.27
CA TRP A 158 13.06 -5.72 -3.62
C TRP A 158 12.23 -5.25 -2.43
N ASN A 159 11.38 -4.25 -2.64
CA ASN A 159 10.59 -3.59 -1.61
C ASN A 159 9.55 -4.48 -0.93
N PHE A 160 9.16 -5.61 -1.55
CA PHE A 160 8.29 -6.59 -0.89
C PHE A 160 9.06 -7.50 0.07
N HIS A 161 10.39 -7.57 -0.07
CA HIS A 161 11.23 -8.45 0.73
C HIS A 161 11.99 -7.73 1.83
N ASN A 162 12.25 -6.43 1.65
CA ASN A 162 13.03 -5.63 2.60
C ASN A 162 12.36 -4.27 2.84
N ALA A 163 11.85 -4.04 4.05
CA ALA A 163 11.22 -2.78 4.42
C ALA A 163 12.19 -1.59 4.45
N ALA A 164 13.50 -1.83 4.58
CA ALA A 164 14.50 -0.76 4.59
C ALA A 164 14.58 0.00 3.26
N THR A 165 14.12 -0.60 2.15
CA THR A 165 14.05 0.06 0.84
C THR A 165 12.91 1.06 0.74
N TRP A 166 12.01 1.13 1.73
CA TRP A 166 10.87 2.04 1.72
C TRP A 166 11.31 3.47 2.06
N GLY A 167 10.74 4.45 1.37
CA GLY A 167 10.95 5.85 1.68
C GLY A 167 10.21 6.30 2.93
N ARG A 168 10.00 7.62 3.04
CA ARG A 168 9.47 8.27 4.24
C ARG A 168 8.02 8.72 4.04
N ALA A 169 7.15 8.33 4.95
CA ALA A 169 5.90 9.02 5.25
C ALA A 169 6.15 10.01 6.40
N ILE A 170 6.00 11.31 6.13
CA ILE A 170 6.18 12.37 7.13
C ILE A 170 4.79 12.87 7.54
N TYR A 171 4.44 12.71 8.81
CA TYR A 171 3.15 13.11 9.35
C TYR A 171 3.21 14.55 9.86
N HIS A 172 2.43 15.44 9.25
CA HIS A 172 2.39 16.86 9.59
C HIS A 172 1.21 17.17 10.52
N ALA A 173 1.35 18.24 11.33
CA ALA A 173 0.30 18.71 12.24
C ALA A 173 -0.97 19.22 11.54
N GLY A 174 -0.89 19.55 10.25
CA GLY A 174 -2.01 20.08 9.47
C GLY A 174 -2.14 19.39 8.12
N GLY A 175 -3.38 19.24 7.66
CA GLY A 175 -3.71 18.77 6.31
C GLY A 175 -3.94 19.96 5.38
N ARG A 176 -2.89 20.41 4.69
CA ARG A 176 -2.88 21.39 3.58
C ARG A 176 -1.46 21.49 3.04
N LEU A 177 -0.85 20.33 2.83
CA LEU A 177 0.51 20.27 2.31
C LEU A 177 0.48 20.80 0.88
N ALA A 178 1.48 21.59 0.52
CA ALA A 178 1.70 21.92 -0.88
C ALA A 178 1.80 20.60 -1.66
N PRO A 179 1.24 20.51 -2.89
CA PRO A 179 1.42 19.34 -3.72
C PRO A 179 2.88 18.94 -3.74
N GLY A 180 3.18 17.74 -3.27
CA GLY A 180 4.52 17.17 -3.33
C GLY A 180 4.89 17.07 -4.80
N THR A 181 5.70 17.99 -5.29
CA THR A 181 6.27 17.88 -6.62
C THR A 181 7.44 16.93 -6.49
N VAL A 182 7.26 15.68 -6.91
CA VAL A 182 8.39 14.87 -7.34
C VAL A 182 9.03 15.66 -8.47
N ARG A 183 10.19 16.26 -8.23
CA ARG A 183 11.05 16.74 -9.31
C ARG A 183 11.84 15.52 -9.77
N PRO A 184 11.54 14.95 -10.95
CA PRO A 184 12.40 13.91 -11.50
C PRO A 184 13.81 14.52 -11.58
N ARG A 185 14.80 13.80 -11.08
CA ARG A 185 16.20 14.14 -11.34
C ARG A 185 16.57 13.72 -12.75
#